data_AF-A0AAU8RT66-F1
#
_entry.id   AF-A0AAU8RT66-F1
#
_cell.length_a   1.000
_cell.length_b   1.000
_cell.length_c   1.000
_cell.angle_alpha   90.00
_cell.angle_beta   90.00
_cell.angle_gamma   90.00
#
_symmetry.space_group_name_H-M   'P 1'
#
loop_
_entity.id
_entity.type
_entity.pdbx_description
1 polymer ?
#
loop_
_entity_poly.entity_id
_entity_poly.type
_entity_poly.pdbx_seq_one_letter_code
_entity_poly.pdbx_strand_id
1 'polypeptide(L)'
;MGALRAEQWHYDEQLPPAVSESADEEAVRIWIDNGVAELLARRDYLFPLKGKQVGVTFDRLALAVDEHAMCELSGSGSNTVLGRLLLDTTIGTQGDAKISAIEILSVRDPAKLFEQLARDLLEPFAKEGVLAQAEEAQ
;
A
#
# COMPACT_ATOMS: atom_id res chain seq x y z
N MET A 1 42.79 9.71 45.25
CA MET A 1 41.93 10.51 44.35
C MET A 1 41.69 9.72 43.07
N GLY A 2 40.79 8.74 43.04
CA GLY A 2 40.67 7.88 41.84
C GLY A 2 39.45 6.97 41.71
N ALA A 3 38.52 6.93 42.66
CA ALA A 3 37.32 6.09 42.56
C ALA A 3 36.16 6.77 41.81
N LEU A 4 36.08 8.11 41.83
CA LEU A 4 34.98 8.86 41.22
C LEU A 4 35.04 8.98 39.68
N ARG A 5 36.17 8.65 39.05
CA ARG A 5 36.32 8.73 37.58
C ARG A 5 35.94 7.44 36.85
N ALA A 6 35.96 6.29 37.53
CA ALA A 6 35.61 5.02 36.91
C ALA A 6 34.09 4.86 36.72
N GLU A 7 33.29 5.39 37.66
CA GLU A 7 31.83 5.31 37.56
C GLU A 7 31.22 6.35 36.60
N GLN A 8 31.92 7.47 36.35
CA GLN A 8 31.46 8.45 35.35
C GLN A 8 31.48 7.90 33.92
N TRP A 9 32.39 6.97 33.60
CA TRP A 9 32.47 6.38 32.26
C TRP A 9 31.32 5.43 31.94
N HIS A 10 30.75 4.77 32.95
CA HIS A 10 29.65 3.82 32.75
C HIS A 10 28.30 4.50 32.48
N TYR A 11 28.13 5.75 32.89
CA TYR A 11 26.87 6.49 32.70
C TYR A 11 26.82 7.26 31.38
N ASP A 12 27.97 7.74 30.88
CA ASP A 12 28.05 8.49 29.61
C ASP A 12 28.03 7.59 28.35
N GLU A 13 28.41 6.30 28.48
CA GLU A 13 28.40 5.33 27.37
C GLU A 13 27.13 4.47 27.28
N GLN A 14 26.15 4.68 28.18
CA GLN A 14 24.80 4.19 27.92
C GLN A 14 24.18 5.06 26.83
N LEU A 15 24.52 4.76 25.57
CA LEU A 15 23.62 5.04 24.46
C LEU A 15 22.23 4.59 24.93
N PRO A 16 21.19 5.43 24.84
CA PRO A 16 19.84 4.98 25.11
C PRO A 16 19.66 3.68 24.30
N PRO A 17 19.12 2.61 24.91
CA PRO A 17 18.89 1.37 24.16
C PRO A 17 18.21 1.77 22.87
N ALA A 18 18.72 1.32 21.73
CA ALA A 18 18.08 1.57 20.45
C ALA A 18 16.64 1.07 20.60
N VAL A 19 15.70 1.98 20.88
CA VAL A 19 14.29 1.66 20.95
C VAL A 19 13.92 1.46 19.49
N SER A 20 14.08 0.21 19.07
CA SER A 20 13.76 -0.43 17.81
C SER A 20 13.11 0.44 16.73
N GLU A 21 13.90 1.29 16.08
CA GLU A 21 13.52 1.86 14.76
C GLU A 21 13.11 0.72 13.81
N SER A 22 13.74 -0.45 13.94
CA SER A 22 13.38 -1.67 13.22
C SER A 22 12.01 -2.27 13.55
N ALA A 23 11.51 -2.18 14.79
CA ALA A 23 10.23 -2.80 15.17
C ALA A 23 9.04 -1.95 14.73
N ASP A 24 9.15 -0.63 14.84
CA ASP A 24 8.14 0.30 14.36
C ASP A 24 8.06 0.27 12.82
N GLU A 25 9.21 0.21 12.13
CA GLU A 25 9.28 0.03 10.68
C GLU A 25 8.68 -1.32 10.24
N GLU A 26 8.93 -2.40 11.00
CA GLU A 26 8.37 -3.72 10.71
C GLU A 26 6.86 -3.76 10.96
N ALA A 27 6.36 -3.12 12.01
CA ALA A 27 4.93 -2.98 12.27
C ALA A 27 4.22 -2.19 11.15
N VAL A 28 4.82 -1.09 10.70
CA VAL A 28 4.33 -0.30 9.55
C VAL A 28 4.29 -1.14 8.28
N ARG A 29 5.35 -1.91 8.01
CA ARG A 29 5.41 -2.78 6.83
C ARG A 29 4.33 -3.85 6.86
N ILE A 30 4.18 -4.55 7.99
CA ILE A 30 3.16 -5.58 8.18
C ILE A 30 1.75 -4.98 8.02
N TRP A 31 1.51 -3.80 8.57
CA TRP A 31 0.24 -3.10 8.43
C TRP A 31 -0.11 -2.81 6.97
N ILE A 32 0.86 -2.27 6.21
CA ILE A 32 0.68 -2.03 4.77
C ILE A 32 0.44 -3.34 4.02
N ASP A 33 1.23 -4.38 4.28
CA ASP A 33 1.09 -5.69 3.61
C ASP A 33 -0.31 -6.29 3.83
N ASN A 34 -0.84 -6.19 5.06
CA ASN A 34 -2.19 -6.62 5.38
C ASN A 34 -3.25 -5.78 4.64
N GLY A 35 -3.09 -4.46 4.63
CA GLY A 35 -4.01 -3.56 3.91
C GLY A 35 -4.03 -3.83 2.40
N VAL A 36 -2.86 -4.09 1.79
CA VAL A 36 -2.74 -4.48 0.38
C VAL A 36 -3.51 -5.78 0.12
N ALA A 37 -3.33 -6.80 0.96
CA ALA A 37 -4.02 -8.07 0.81
C ALA A 37 -5.55 -7.92 0.86
N GLU A 38 -6.06 -7.09 1.77
CA GLU A 38 -7.49 -6.82 1.90
C GLU A 38 -8.04 -6.03 0.69
N LEU A 39 -7.34 -5.00 0.22
CA LEU A 39 -7.75 -4.22 -0.95
C LEU A 39 -7.77 -5.08 -2.23
N LEU A 40 -6.77 -5.94 -2.43
CA LEU A 40 -6.73 -6.87 -3.57
C LEU A 40 -7.82 -7.95 -3.47
N ALA A 41 -8.26 -8.30 -2.26
CA ALA A 41 -9.44 -9.13 -2.01
C ALA A 41 -10.77 -8.38 -2.18
N ARG A 42 -10.74 -7.12 -2.66
CA ARG A 42 -11.89 -6.24 -2.88
C ARG A 42 -12.62 -5.86 -1.59
N ARG A 43 -11.89 -5.72 -0.49
CA ARG A 43 -12.42 -5.28 0.81
C ARG A 43 -11.84 -3.92 1.17
N ASP A 44 -12.62 -3.13 1.90
CA ASP A 44 -12.17 -1.84 2.41
C ASP A 44 -11.25 -2.05 3.62
N TYR A 45 -10.18 -1.27 3.71
CA TYR A 45 -9.24 -1.30 4.82
C TYR A 45 -9.35 0.01 5.61
N LEU A 46 -10.14 -0.03 6.69
CA LEU A 46 -10.52 1.12 7.51
C LEU A 46 -10.09 0.90 8.97
N PHE A 47 -9.74 1.99 9.65
CA PHE A 47 -9.38 2.01 11.06
C PHE A 47 -9.95 3.26 11.74
N PRO A 48 -10.22 3.22 13.06
CA PRO A 48 -10.64 4.41 13.77
C PRO A 48 -9.46 5.36 14.02
N LEU A 49 -9.64 6.63 13.65
CA LEU A 49 -8.73 7.72 13.98
C LEU A 49 -9.53 8.90 14.53
N LYS A 50 -9.26 9.29 15.78
CA LYS A 50 -9.90 10.45 16.44
C LYS A 50 -11.44 10.42 16.36
N GLY A 51 -12.04 9.23 16.52
CA GLY A 51 -13.49 9.03 16.49
C GLY A 51 -14.13 9.01 15.09
N LYS A 52 -13.33 8.95 14.02
CA LYS A 52 -13.81 8.75 12.64
C LYS A 52 -13.19 7.49 12.04
N GLN A 53 -13.88 6.83 11.13
CA GLN A 53 -13.31 5.76 10.33
C GLN A 53 -12.53 6.38 9.17
N VAL A 54 -11.23 6.08 9.10
CA VAL A 54 -10.29 6.57 8.08
C VAL A 54 -9.60 5.36 7.47
N GLY A 55 -9.24 5.45 6.20
CA GLY A 55 -8.51 4.38 5.53
C GLY A 55 -8.69 4.43 4.02
N VAL A 56 -8.44 3.31 3.37
CA VAL A 56 -8.51 3.17 1.93
C VAL A 56 -9.64 2.22 1.59
N THR A 57 -10.56 2.67 0.74
CA THR A 57 -11.63 1.83 0.20
C THR A 57 -11.19 1.17 -1.10
N PHE A 58 -11.86 0.08 -1.46
CA PHE A 58 -11.66 -0.56 -2.76
C PHE A 58 -11.92 0.41 -3.91
N ASP A 59 -12.95 1.25 -3.80
CA ASP A 59 -13.27 2.27 -4.81
C ASP A 59 -12.12 3.27 -5.02
N ARG A 60 -11.37 3.60 -3.94
CA ARG A 60 -10.20 4.47 -4.06
C ARG A 60 -9.06 3.78 -4.80
N LEU A 61 -8.86 2.48 -4.59
CA LEU A 61 -7.91 1.68 -5.38
C LEU A 61 -8.35 1.60 -6.85
N ALA A 62 -9.63 1.34 -7.10
CA ALA A 62 -10.17 1.28 -8.46
C ALA A 62 -9.95 2.62 -9.21
N LEU A 63 -10.18 3.75 -8.54
CA LEU A 63 -9.90 5.06 -9.10
C LEU A 63 -8.41 5.25 -9.46
N ALA A 64 -7.48 4.79 -8.61
CA ALA A 64 -6.05 4.87 -8.92
C ALA A 64 -5.67 4.00 -10.13
N VAL A 65 -6.31 2.83 -10.27
CA VAL A 65 -6.15 1.98 -11.47
C VAL A 65 -6.70 2.67 -12.72
N ASP A 66 -7.85 3.33 -12.62
CA ASP A 66 -8.44 4.09 -13.72
C ASP A 66 -7.54 5.26 -14.14
N GLU A 67 -7.00 6.02 -13.18
CA GLU A 67 -6.05 7.10 -13.43
C GLU A 67 -4.81 6.59 -14.17
N HIS A 68 -4.24 5.46 -13.73
CA HIS A 68 -3.11 4.83 -14.40
C HIS A 68 -3.46 4.39 -15.83
N ALA A 69 -4.56 3.67 -16.00
CA ALA A 69 -5.01 3.21 -17.32
C ALA A 69 -5.29 4.38 -18.28
N MET A 70 -5.88 5.47 -17.80
CA MET A 70 -6.13 6.66 -18.60
C MET A 70 -4.84 7.39 -19.00
N CYS A 71 -3.84 7.42 -18.13
CA CYS A 71 -2.51 7.93 -18.46
C CYS A 71 -1.86 7.11 -19.58
N GLU A 72 -1.88 5.78 -19.46
CA GLU A 72 -1.34 4.88 -20.48
C GLU A 72 -2.09 5.00 -21.81
N LEU A 73 -3.41 5.03 -21.79
CA LEU A 73 -4.23 5.22 -23.00
C LEU A 73 -3.93 6.54 -23.70
N SER A 74 -3.73 7.61 -22.94
CA SER A 74 -3.40 8.94 -23.49
C SER A 74 -1.99 8.99 -24.11
N GLY A 75 -1.07 8.17 -23.62
CA GLY A 75 0.30 8.05 -24.15
C GLY A 75 0.45 6.99 -25.25
N SER A 76 -0.46 6.01 -25.30
CA SER A 76 -0.42 4.90 -26.25
C SER A 76 -0.85 5.33 -27.65
N GLY A 77 -0.23 4.74 -28.68
CA GLY A 77 -0.70 4.89 -30.07
C GLY A 77 -1.93 4.02 -30.41
N SER A 78 -2.42 3.22 -29.46
CA SER A 78 -3.50 2.24 -29.67
C SER A 78 -4.87 2.83 -29.38
N ASN A 79 -5.51 3.39 -30.40
CA ASN A 79 -6.83 4.03 -30.27
C ASN A 79 -8.02 3.06 -30.12
N THR A 80 -7.79 1.75 -30.15
CA THR A 80 -8.87 0.73 -30.20
C THR A 80 -8.91 -0.21 -29.01
N VAL A 81 -7.89 -0.19 -28.14
CA VAL A 81 -7.71 -1.22 -27.10
C VAL A 81 -8.83 -1.19 -26.05
N LEU A 82 -9.33 0.00 -25.68
CA LEU A 82 -10.48 0.14 -24.79
C LEU A 82 -11.76 -0.42 -25.41
N GLY A 83 -11.99 -0.16 -26.70
CA GLY A 83 -13.13 -0.70 -27.42
C GLY A 83 -13.08 -2.23 -27.50
N ARG A 84 -11.89 -2.80 -27.73
CA ARG A 84 -11.67 -4.26 -27.72
C ARG A 84 -11.98 -4.85 -26.34
N LEU A 85 -11.48 -4.25 -25.26
CA LEU A 85 -11.81 -4.69 -23.89
C LEU A 85 -13.32 -4.75 -23.65
N LEU A 86 -14.06 -3.71 -24.06
CA LEU A 86 -15.53 -3.67 -23.90
C LEU A 86 -16.22 -4.76 -24.72
N LEU A 87 -15.78 -5.02 -25.95
CA LEU A 87 -16.32 -6.11 -26.76
C LEU A 87 -15.99 -7.49 -26.19
N ASP A 88 -14.76 -7.69 -25.72
CA ASP A 88 -14.27 -8.95 -25.16
C ASP A 88 -15.02 -9.32 -23.86
N THR A 89 -15.38 -8.32 -23.05
CA THR A 89 -16.14 -8.52 -21.81
C THR A 89 -17.64 -8.72 -22.02
N THR A 90 -18.21 -8.17 -23.10
CA THR A 90 -19.67 -8.18 -23.34
C THR A 90 -20.13 -9.29 -24.27
N ILE A 91 -19.35 -9.60 -25.30
CA ILE A 91 -19.70 -10.56 -26.36
C ILE A 91 -18.64 -11.67 -26.46
N GLY A 92 -17.38 -11.37 -26.12
CA GLY A 92 -16.24 -12.28 -26.25
C GLY A 92 -16.04 -13.25 -25.09
N THR A 93 -14.82 -13.78 -24.99
CA THR A 93 -14.40 -14.72 -23.94
C THR A 93 -13.61 -13.98 -22.86
N GLN A 94 -13.76 -14.36 -21.58
CA GLN A 94 -13.03 -13.74 -20.46
C GLN A 94 -11.50 -13.73 -20.64
N GLY A 95 -10.93 -14.69 -21.37
CA GLY A 95 -9.50 -14.72 -21.68
C GLY A 95 -9.03 -13.55 -22.53
N ASP A 96 -9.84 -13.14 -23.51
CA ASP A 96 -9.53 -12.03 -24.42
C ASP A 96 -9.60 -10.69 -23.67
N ALA A 97 -10.57 -10.55 -22.77
CA ALA A 97 -10.70 -9.37 -21.91
C ALA A 97 -9.47 -9.16 -21.02
N LYS A 98 -8.91 -10.25 -20.48
CA LYS A 98 -7.67 -10.16 -19.68
C LYS A 98 -6.49 -9.68 -20.52
N ILE A 99 -6.36 -10.15 -21.76
CA ILE A 99 -5.30 -9.72 -22.68
C ILE A 99 -5.44 -8.23 -22.99
N SER A 100 -6.65 -7.79 -23.37
CA SER A 100 -6.94 -6.38 -23.66
C SER A 100 -6.72 -5.48 -22.45
N ALA A 101 -7.03 -5.94 -21.23
CA ALA A 101 -6.74 -5.20 -20.00
C ALA A 101 -5.23 -5.07 -19.73
N ILE A 102 -4.45 -6.14 -19.94
CA ILE A 102 -2.99 -6.09 -19.81
C ILE A 102 -2.37 -5.14 -20.85
N GLU A 103 -2.92 -5.13 -22.07
CA GLU A 103 -2.50 -4.21 -23.13
C GLU A 103 -2.74 -2.75 -22.74
N ILE A 104 -3.88 -2.43 -22.12
CA ILE A 104 -4.20 -1.08 -21.61
C ILE A 104 -3.22 -0.63 -20.52
N LEU A 105 -2.88 -1.51 -19.59
CA LEU A 105 -2.02 -1.18 -18.47
C LEU A 105 -0.55 -1.03 -18.89
N SER A 106 -0.17 -1.43 -20.12
CA SER A 106 1.22 -1.39 -20.60
C SER A 106 2.26 -2.09 -19.69
N VAL A 107 1.83 -2.97 -18.78
CA VAL A 107 2.69 -3.60 -17.76
C VAL A 107 2.79 -5.10 -17.97
N ARG A 108 3.98 -5.67 -17.71
CA ARG A 108 4.24 -7.12 -17.83
C ARG A 108 3.50 -7.95 -16.77
N ASP A 109 3.35 -7.40 -15.57
CA ASP A 109 2.71 -8.03 -14.42
C ASP A 109 1.71 -7.06 -13.76
N PRO A 110 0.42 -7.14 -14.11
CA PRO A 110 -0.59 -6.23 -13.56
C PRO A 110 -0.83 -6.44 -12.06
N ALA A 111 -0.55 -7.63 -11.51
CA ALA A 111 -0.74 -7.88 -10.08
C ALA A 111 0.21 -7.02 -9.25
N LYS A 112 1.49 -6.93 -9.67
CA LYS A 112 2.48 -6.07 -9.02
C LYS A 112 2.13 -4.59 -9.12
N LEU A 113 1.55 -4.16 -10.24
CA LEU A 113 1.06 -2.78 -10.37
C LEU A 113 -0.02 -2.50 -9.32
N PHE A 114 -1.01 -3.39 -9.17
CA PHE A 114 -2.07 -3.20 -8.19
C PHE A 114 -1.54 -3.24 -6.75
N GLU A 115 -0.58 -4.11 -6.45
CA GLU A 115 0.12 -4.11 -5.16
C GLU A 115 0.82 -2.77 -4.90
N GLN A 116 1.52 -2.23 -5.89
CA GLN A 116 2.22 -0.93 -5.76
C GLN A 116 1.22 0.21 -5.54
N LEU A 117 0.18 0.32 -6.36
CA LEU A 117 -0.86 1.34 -6.20
C LEU A 117 -1.54 1.25 -4.83
N ALA A 118 -1.83 0.04 -4.35
CA ALA A 118 -2.39 -0.16 -3.02
C ALA A 118 -1.42 0.28 -1.91
N ARG A 119 -0.12 -0.03 -2.03
CA ARG A 119 0.92 0.43 -1.10
C ARG A 119 1.01 1.95 -1.06
N ASP A 120 1.07 2.60 -2.22
CA ASP A 120 1.19 4.06 -2.34
C ASP A 120 -0.02 4.77 -1.71
N LEU A 121 -1.22 4.19 -1.83
CA LEU A 121 -2.42 4.70 -1.18
C LEU A 121 -2.43 4.51 0.35
N LEU A 122 -1.80 3.45 0.85
CA LEU A 122 -1.77 3.09 2.27
C LEU A 122 -0.62 3.74 3.05
N GLU A 123 0.49 4.05 2.39
CA GLU A 123 1.70 4.62 2.99
C GLU A 123 1.44 5.89 3.84
N PRO A 124 0.60 6.85 3.41
CA PRO A 124 0.30 8.04 4.21
C PRO A 124 -0.41 7.73 5.54
N PHE A 125 -1.14 6.61 5.60
CA PHE A 125 -1.93 6.21 6.76
C PHE A 125 -1.21 5.24 7.69
N ALA A 126 -0.09 4.65 7.26
CA ALA A 126 0.49 3.51 7.94
C ALA A 126 0.94 3.80 9.38
N LYS A 127 1.50 4.98 9.65
CA LYS A 127 1.89 5.38 11.01
C LYS A 127 0.69 5.51 11.94
N GLU A 128 -0.38 6.14 11.46
CA GLU A 128 -1.60 6.35 12.23
C GLU A 128 -2.39 5.05 12.41
N GLY A 129 -2.40 4.19 11.39
CA GLY A 129 -3.04 2.89 11.41
C GLY A 129 -2.38 1.91 12.37
N VAL A 130 -1.04 1.89 12.44
CA VAL A 130 -0.31 1.06 13.43
C VAL A 130 -0.63 1.51 14.85
N LEU A 131 -0.65 2.82 15.10
CA LEU A 131 -1.01 3.37 16.42
C LEU A 131 -2.45 3.01 16.81
N ALA A 132 -3.40 3.18 15.89
CA ALA A 132 -4.80 2.81 16.13
C ALA A 132 -4.96 1.31 16.42
N GLN A 133 -4.25 0.44 15.70
CA GLN A 133 -4.29 -1.00 15.92
C GLN A 133 -3.65 -1.40 17.26
N ALA A 134 -2.61 -0.69 17.69
CA ALA A 134 -2.00 -0.88 19.00
C ALA A 134 -2.92 -0.44 20.15
N GLU A 135 -3.69 0.64 19.96
CA GLU A 135 -4.69 1.12 20.92
C GLU A 135 -5.88 0.16 21.04
N GLU A 136 -6.35 -0.44 19.94
CA GLU A 136 -7.43 -1.43 19.96
C GLU A 136 -7.03 -2.78 20.59
N ALA A 137 -5.73 -3.11 20.60
CA ALA A 137 -5.21 -4.36 21.15
C ALA A 137 -5.02 -4.33 22.68
N GLN A 138 -5.24 -3.19 23.34
CA GLN A 138 -5.15 -3.00 24.80
C GLN A 138 -6.52 -3.10 25.47
#